data_AF-A0A401PSU9-F1
#
_entry.id   AF-A0A401PSU9-F1
#
_cell.length_a   1.000
_cell.length_b   1.000
_cell.length_c   1.000
_cell.angle_alpha   90.00
_cell.angle_beta   90.00
_cell.angle_gamma   90.00
#
_symmetry.space_group_name_H-M   'P 1'
#
loop_
_entity.id
_entity.type
_entity.pdbx_description
1 polymer ?
#
loop_
_entity_poly.entity_id
_entity_poly.type
_entity_poly.pdbx_seq_one_letter_code
_entity_poly.pdbx_strand_id
1 'polypeptide(L)'
;MAIEHTVHRRTMVIADSVYHIAHTLQHQALNSISIAKKTFRDEELLVLQVVLKKLDLISELRERIQVLCNCNFLYWHRTIFPIYLDDVYDNAVDSARVHYMFSALRDCVPPMMHARHLESTQVLLECYDKEIMDVLNEHLLDKLCKEIEKDLRLSVHTHLKLDDRNPFRVGIKDLTDFFSIKPIRFFNRFIDVKAYVTHYLDKTFYNLTTVAIHDWATYSEMRNLAAQRYSLSMTEAHLPSQTLEQGLDVLEIMRNIHVFVSRYLYNLNNQIFIERTSNNKHLNTINIRHVANSIRTHGTGIMNTT
;
A
#
# COMPACT_ATOMS: atom_id res chain seq x y z
N MET A 1 -11.74 -11.57 -15.64
CA MET A 1 -11.32 -10.15 -15.74
C MET A 1 -11.15 -9.63 -17.18
N ALA A 2 -10.48 -10.33 -18.12
CA ALA A 2 -10.39 -9.84 -19.51
C ALA A 2 -11.78 -9.74 -20.19
N ILE A 3 -12.64 -10.75 -19.99
CA ILE A 3 -13.97 -10.86 -20.61
C ILE A 3 -14.93 -9.75 -20.13
N GLU A 4 -14.92 -9.37 -18.85
CA GLU A 4 -15.73 -8.26 -18.33
C GLU A 4 -15.29 -6.90 -18.89
N HIS A 5 -13.99 -6.70 -19.08
CA HIS A 5 -13.45 -5.48 -19.68
C HIS A 5 -13.82 -5.37 -21.17
N THR A 6 -13.86 -6.49 -21.90
CA THR A 6 -14.34 -6.53 -23.29
C THR A 6 -15.85 -6.34 -23.39
N VAL A 7 -16.62 -6.91 -22.47
CA VAL A 7 -18.08 -6.75 -22.41
C VAL A 7 -18.43 -5.30 -22.10
N HIS A 8 -17.82 -4.68 -21.08
CA HIS A 8 -18.05 -3.28 -20.73
C HIS A 8 -17.66 -2.32 -21.85
N ARG A 9 -16.54 -2.58 -22.54
CA ARG A 9 -16.11 -1.78 -23.70
C ARG A 9 -17.09 -1.92 -24.88
N ARG A 10 -17.63 -3.12 -25.12
CA ARG A 10 -18.64 -3.34 -26.16
C ARG A 10 -19.98 -2.70 -25.81
N THR A 11 -20.46 -2.80 -24.57
CA THR A 11 -21.68 -2.09 -24.13
C THR A 11 -21.52 -0.58 -24.19
N MET A 12 -20.33 -0.04 -23.89
CA MET A 12 -20.07 1.40 -24.00
C MET A 12 -20.07 1.88 -25.45
N VAL A 13 -19.48 1.13 -26.38
CA VAL A 13 -19.53 1.44 -27.82
C VAL A 13 -20.96 1.36 -28.37
N ILE A 14 -21.74 0.37 -27.91
CA ILE A 14 -23.16 0.27 -28.27
C ILE A 14 -23.93 1.47 -27.72
N ALA A 15 -23.70 1.87 -26.46
CA ALA A 15 -24.33 3.04 -25.86
C ALA A 15 -23.98 4.34 -26.60
N ASP A 16 -22.70 4.57 -26.92
CA ASP A 16 -22.26 5.75 -27.69
C ASP A 16 -22.83 5.73 -29.13
N SER A 17 -22.96 4.55 -29.75
CA SER A 17 -23.58 4.43 -31.08
C SER A 17 -25.09 4.69 -31.05
N VAL A 18 -25.81 4.16 -30.06
CA VAL A 18 -27.24 4.41 -29.85
C VAL A 18 -27.48 5.88 -29.54
N TYR A 19 -26.58 6.49 -28.79
CA TYR A 19 -26.58 7.90 -28.47
C TYR A 19 -26.39 8.79 -29.72
N HIS A 20 -25.40 8.49 -30.57
CA HIS A 20 -25.22 9.19 -31.85
C HIS A 20 -26.39 8.97 -32.82
N ILE A 21 -26.98 7.77 -32.84
CA ILE A 21 -28.17 7.45 -33.65
C ILE A 21 -29.38 8.25 -33.15
N ALA A 22 -29.59 8.33 -31.84
CA ALA A 22 -30.66 9.14 -31.26
C ALA A 22 -30.50 10.62 -31.58
N HIS A 23 -29.29 11.16 -31.44
CA HIS A 23 -28.98 12.56 -31.76
C HIS A 23 -29.17 12.88 -33.25
N THR A 24 -28.73 11.99 -34.15
CA THR A 24 -28.92 12.19 -35.60
C THR A 24 -30.38 12.07 -36.03
N LEU A 25 -31.14 11.13 -35.46
CA LEU A 25 -32.58 11.01 -35.68
C LEU A 25 -33.33 12.23 -35.14
N GLN A 26 -32.92 12.78 -33.99
CA GLN A 26 -33.45 14.05 -33.47
C GLN A 26 -33.22 15.21 -34.43
N HIS A 27 -32.00 15.35 -34.92
CA HIS A 27 -31.65 16.45 -35.82
C HIS A 27 -32.41 16.35 -37.15
N GLN A 28 -32.64 15.12 -37.65
CA GLN A 28 -33.49 14.84 -38.80
C GLN A 28 -34.97 15.11 -38.52
N ALA A 29 -35.46 14.79 -37.32
CA ALA A 29 -36.82 15.12 -36.88
C ALA A 29 -37.02 16.65 -36.81
N LEU A 30 -36.09 17.38 -36.20
CA LEU A 30 -36.07 18.85 -36.17
C LEU A 30 -36.13 19.48 -37.56
N ASN A 31 -35.31 18.97 -38.49
CA ASN A 31 -35.27 19.46 -39.85
C ASN A 31 -36.56 19.15 -40.62
N SER A 32 -37.11 17.94 -40.48
CA SER A 32 -38.37 17.56 -41.13
C SER A 32 -39.59 18.32 -40.57
N ILE A 33 -39.64 18.59 -39.26
CA ILE A 33 -40.66 19.45 -38.63
C ILE A 33 -40.53 20.91 -39.11
N SER A 34 -39.31 21.42 -39.25
CA SER A 34 -39.07 22.77 -39.78
C SER A 34 -39.54 22.91 -41.23
N ILE A 35 -39.45 21.84 -42.03
CA ILE A 35 -39.98 21.78 -43.40
C ILE A 35 -41.52 21.65 -43.38
N ALA A 36 -42.08 20.95 -42.40
CA ALA A 36 -43.53 20.73 -42.22
C ALA A 36 -44.26 21.86 -41.45
N LYS A 37 -43.66 23.05 -41.30
CA LYS A 37 -44.22 24.22 -40.57
C LYS A 37 -45.65 24.63 -40.98
N LYS A 38 -46.13 24.20 -42.15
CA LYS A 38 -47.50 24.48 -42.62
C LYS A 38 -48.56 23.52 -42.06
N THR A 39 -48.17 22.43 -41.40
CA THR A 39 -49.07 21.34 -41.00
C THR A 39 -49.48 21.39 -39.53
N PHE A 40 -48.69 22.06 -38.68
CA PHE A 40 -48.90 22.13 -37.23
C PHE A 40 -49.38 23.52 -36.80
N ARG A 41 -50.15 23.59 -35.70
CA ARG A 41 -50.50 24.89 -35.07
C ARG A 41 -49.30 25.44 -34.30
N ASP A 42 -49.19 26.76 -34.18
CA ASP A 42 -48.05 27.41 -33.52
C ASP A 42 -47.85 26.96 -32.06
N GLU A 43 -48.94 26.67 -31.32
CA GLU A 43 -48.87 26.13 -29.95
C GLU A 43 -48.24 24.74 -29.89
N GLU A 44 -48.59 23.85 -30.83
CA GLU A 44 -48.04 22.49 -30.92
C GLU A 44 -46.56 22.50 -31.32
N LEU A 45 -46.19 23.40 -32.24
CA LEU A 45 -44.80 23.65 -32.62
C LEU A 45 -43.96 24.11 -31.44
N LEU A 46 -44.49 24.97 -30.56
CA LEU A 46 -43.77 25.47 -29.39
C LEU A 46 -43.51 24.35 -28.36
N VAL A 47 -44.52 23.51 -28.09
CA VAL A 47 -44.37 22.33 -27.20
C VAL A 47 -43.30 21.38 -27.74
N LEU A 48 -43.35 21.10 -29.05
CA LEU A 48 -42.42 20.20 -29.71
C LEU A 48 -40.98 20.75 -29.68
N GLN A 49 -40.78 22.05 -29.94
CA GLN A 49 -39.48 22.70 -29.83
C GLN A 49 -38.89 22.62 -28.42
N VAL A 50 -39.71 22.78 -27.38
CA VAL A 50 -39.25 22.66 -25.98
C VAL A 50 -38.81 21.23 -25.68
N VAL A 51 -39.56 20.22 -26.12
CA VAL A 51 -39.21 18.81 -25.92
C VAL A 51 -37.92 18.46 -26.65
N LEU A 52 -37.75 18.92 -27.89
CA LEU A 52 -36.54 18.69 -28.68
C LEU A 52 -35.31 19.35 -28.06
N LYS A 53 -35.42 20.59 -27.56
CA LYS A 53 -34.33 21.25 -26.82
C LYS A 53 -33.94 20.51 -25.54
N LYS A 54 -34.93 19.98 -24.81
CA LYS A 54 -34.64 19.16 -23.62
C LYS A 54 -33.92 17.87 -23.99
N LEU A 55 -34.31 17.24 -25.09
CA LEU A 55 -33.70 16.01 -25.57
C LEU A 55 -32.28 16.25 -26.10
N ASP A 56 -32.02 17.35 -26.81
CA ASP A 56 -30.64 17.78 -27.16
C ASP A 56 -29.79 18.00 -25.91
N LEU A 57 -30.33 18.67 -24.89
CA LEU A 57 -29.59 18.91 -23.64
C LEU A 57 -29.29 17.62 -22.88
N ILE A 58 -30.26 16.69 -22.81
CA ILE A 58 -30.06 15.36 -22.22
C ILE A 58 -29.04 14.58 -23.03
N SER A 59 -29.05 14.75 -24.35
CA SER A 59 -28.08 14.10 -25.19
C SER A 59 -26.69 14.61 -24.77
N GLU A 60 -26.38 15.89 -24.96
CA GLU A 60 -25.04 16.43 -24.74
C GLU A 60 -24.61 16.46 -23.26
N LEU A 61 -25.46 16.01 -22.33
CA LEU A 61 -25.23 16.09 -20.89
C LEU A 61 -23.87 15.50 -20.48
N ARG A 62 -23.50 14.33 -21.01
CA ARG A 62 -22.24 13.67 -20.68
C ARG A 62 -21.04 14.49 -21.13
N GLU A 63 -21.04 14.96 -22.37
CA GLU A 63 -19.96 15.78 -22.93
C GLU A 63 -19.85 17.12 -22.19
N ARG A 64 -20.99 17.76 -21.91
CA ARG A 64 -21.05 19.01 -21.14
C ARG A 64 -20.51 18.84 -19.72
N ILE A 65 -20.91 17.78 -19.01
CA ILE A 65 -20.37 17.47 -17.68
C ILE A 65 -18.86 17.23 -17.77
N GLN A 66 -18.39 16.48 -18.77
CA GLN A 66 -16.98 16.19 -18.93
C GLN A 66 -16.14 17.45 -19.21
N VAL A 67 -16.66 18.38 -20.01
CA VAL A 67 -16.00 19.67 -20.29
C VAL A 67 -15.98 20.56 -19.05
N LEU A 68 -17.10 20.63 -18.31
CA LEU A 68 -17.22 21.49 -17.12
C LEU A 68 -16.41 20.97 -15.92
N CYS A 69 -16.25 19.65 -15.79
CA CYS A 69 -15.50 19.02 -14.70
C CYS A 69 -14.01 18.79 -15.04
N ASN A 70 -13.54 19.21 -16.21
CA ASN A 70 -12.17 18.95 -16.66
C ASN A 70 -11.14 19.72 -15.83
N CYS A 71 -10.31 18.99 -15.08
CA CYS A 71 -9.29 19.57 -14.21
C CYS A 71 -7.90 19.70 -14.86
N ASN A 72 -7.80 19.71 -16.20
CA ASN A 72 -6.52 19.81 -16.93
C ASN A 72 -5.65 21.03 -16.56
N PHE A 73 -6.24 22.09 -16.01
CA PHE A 73 -5.47 23.25 -15.53
C PHE A 73 -4.45 22.87 -14.43
N LEU A 74 -4.70 21.80 -13.67
CA LEU A 74 -3.79 21.31 -12.62
C LEU A 74 -2.40 20.97 -13.14
N TYR A 75 -2.28 20.59 -14.42
CA TYR A 75 -0.98 20.34 -15.05
C TYR A 75 -0.04 21.56 -14.98
N TRP A 76 -0.60 22.77 -15.08
CA TRP A 76 0.15 24.03 -15.02
C TRP A 76 0.36 24.52 -13.59
N HIS A 77 -0.43 24.03 -12.64
CA HIS A 77 -0.39 24.41 -11.23
C HIS A 77 0.09 23.25 -10.35
N ARG A 78 1.23 22.67 -10.71
CA ARG A 78 1.79 21.48 -10.03
C ARG A 78 2.13 21.69 -8.56
N THR A 79 2.35 22.94 -8.15
CA THR A 79 2.62 23.32 -6.76
C THR A 79 1.44 23.07 -5.82
N ILE A 80 0.21 22.96 -6.34
CA ILE A 80 -0.99 22.72 -5.53
C ILE A 80 -0.97 21.30 -4.95
N PHE A 81 -0.43 20.33 -5.69
CA PHE A 81 -0.51 18.92 -5.32
C PHE A 81 0.28 18.57 -4.03
N PRO A 82 1.56 18.98 -3.88
CA PRO A 82 2.30 18.83 -2.62
C PRO A 82 1.58 19.45 -1.41
N ILE A 83 1.08 20.69 -1.56
CA ILE A 83 0.40 21.44 -0.49
C ILE A 83 -0.86 20.70 -0.04
N TYR A 84 -1.62 20.17 -1.01
CA TYR A 84 -2.80 19.36 -0.72
C TYR A 84 -2.45 18.08 0.04
N LEU A 85 -1.38 17.37 -0.34
CA LEU A 85 -0.98 16.15 0.35
C LEU A 85 -0.51 16.43 1.78
N ASP A 86 0.21 17.53 2.00
CA ASP A 86 0.62 17.95 3.34
C ASP A 86 -0.60 18.27 4.23
N ASP A 87 -1.59 19.00 3.69
CA ASP A 87 -2.83 19.30 4.40
C ASP A 87 -3.65 18.04 4.72
N VAL A 88 -3.74 17.11 3.77
CA VAL A 88 -4.40 15.80 3.99
C VAL A 88 -3.69 15.01 5.08
N TYR A 89 -2.36 15.00 5.09
CA TYR A 89 -1.57 14.32 6.11
C TYR A 89 -1.70 14.97 7.50
N ASP A 90 -1.85 16.30 7.56
CA ASP A 90 -1.96 17.01 8.83
C ASP A 90 -3.36 16.94 9.44
N ASN A 91 -4.40 17.04 8.63
CA ASN A 91 -5.77 17.07 9.12
C ASN A 91 -6.43 15.68 9.18
N ALA A 92 -6.02 14.71 8.37
CA ALA A 92 -6.49 13.30 8.35
C ALA A 92 -8.02 13.04 8.28
N VAL A 93 -8.89 14.07 8.33
CA VAL A 93 -10.35 13.95 8.52
C VAL A 93 -11.07 13.25 7.37
N ASP A 94 -10.46 13.12 6.19
CA ASP A 94 -11.08 12.44 5.05
C ASP A 94 -10.04 11.93 4.03
N SER A 95 -9.30 10.90 4.46
CA SER A 95 -8.24 10.26 3.68
C SER A 95 -8.73 9.72 2.32
N ALA A 96 -10.04 9.46 2.17
CA ALA A 96 -10.64 9.01 0.90
C ALA A 96 -10.65 10.11 -0.19
N ARG A 97 -10.53 11.40 0.17
CA ARG A 97 -10.53 12.51 -0.80
C ARG A 97 -9.36 12.47 -1.77
N VAL A 98 -8.28 11.78 -1.39
CA VAL A 98 -7.12 11.56 -2.26
C VAL A 98 -7.56 10.96 -3.60
N HIS A 99 -8.60 10.11 -3.62
CA HIS A 99 -9.17 9.58 -4.86
C HIS A 99 -9.68 10.65 -5.83
N TYR A 100 -10.31 11.72 -5.31
CA TYR A 100 -10.81 12.81 -6.14
C TYR A 100 -9.66 13.64 -6.71
N MET A 101 -8.62 13.90 -5.91
CA MET A 101 -7.43 14.60 -6.40
C MET A 101 -6.72 13.81 -7.51
N PHE A 102 -6.52 12.50 -7.32
CA PHE A 102 -5.95 11.64 -8.37
C PHE A 102 -6.86 11.53 -9.60
N SER A 103 -8.17 11.63 -9.43
CA SER A 103 -9.11 11.71 -10.55
C SER A 103 -8.97 13.04 -11.31
N ALA A 104 -8.78 14.16 -10.62
CA ALA A 104 -8.56 15.47 -11.23
C ALA A 104 -7.20 15.52 -11.97
N LEU A 105 -6.13 14.97 -11.37
CA LEU A 105 -4.84 14.79 -12.04
C LEU A 105 -4.93 13.87 -13.25
N ARG A 106 -5.93 12.98 -13.27
CA ARG A 106 -6.18 12.07 -14.40
C ARG A 106 -6.59 12.82 -15.67
N ASP A 107 -7.31 13.93 -15.52
CA ASP A 107 -7.82 14.73 -16.64
C ASP A 107 -6.70 15.41 -17.45
N CYS A 108 -5.48 15.46 -16.91
CA CYS A 108 -4.33 16.04 -17.59
C CYS A 108 -3.78 15.13 -18.71
N VAL A 109 -4.05 13.81 -18.70
CA VAL A 109 -3.45 12.87 -19.67
C VAL A 109 -4.10 12.81 -21.04
N PRO A 110 -5.43 12.89 -21.22
CA PRO A 110 -6.01 12.94 -22.56
C PRO A 110 -5.39 14.05 -23.43
N PRO A 111 -5.16 15.29 -22.93
CA PRO A 111 -4.40 16.31 -23.66
C PRO A 111 -2.94 15.92 -23.96
N MET A 112 -2.24 15.27 -23.02
CA MET A 112 -0.85 14.80 -23.25
C MET A 112 -0.75 13.79 -24.39
N MET A 113 -1.78 12.96 -24.58
CA MET A 113 -1.84 12.00 -25.70
C MET A 113 -1.91 12.66 -27.08
N HIS A 114 -2.22 13.96 -27.15
CA HIS A 114 -2.28 14.74 -28.38
C HIS A 114 -1.05 15.65 -28.57
N ALA A 115 -0.06 15.56 -27.68
CA ALA A 115 1.18 16.33 -27.78
C ALA A 115 1.97 15.94 -29.03
N ARG A 116 2.20 16.90 -29.94
CA ARG A 116 2.96 16.70 -31.18
C ARG A 116 4.43 17.15 -31.10
N HIS A 117 4.83 17.75 -29.97
CA HIS A 117 6.16 18.34 -29.78
C HIS A 117 7.23 17.31 -29.36
N LEU A 118 6.84 16.06 -29.11
CA LEU A 118 7.72 14.96 -28.71
C LEU A 118 7.65 13.84 -29.73
N GLU A 119 8.75 13.08 -29.85
CA GLU A 119 8.85 11.91 -30.74
C GLU A 119 7.90 10.78 -30.33
N SER A 120 7.64 10.64 -29.03
CA SER A 120 6.64 9.72 -28.47
C SER A 120 5.90 10.36 -27.32
N THR A 121 4.57 10.25 -27.33
CA THR A 121 3.69 10.72 -26.25
C THR A 121 3.89 9.94 -24.95
N GLN A 122 4.47 8.73 -25.02
CA GLN A 122 4.77 7.91 -23.84
C GLN A 122 5.80 8.56 -22.93
N VAL A 123 6.81 9.25 -23.49
CA VAL A 123 7.85 9.91 -22.70
C VAL A 123 7.24 10.96 -21.76
N LEU A 124 6.30 11.75 -22.26
CA LEU A 124 5.60 12.75 -21.45
C LEU A 124 4.78 12.12 -20.32
N LEU A 125 4.11 10.99 -20.62
CA LEU A 125 3.34 10.25 -19.63
C LEU A 125 4.22 9.65 -18.53
N GLU A 126 5.37 9.08 -18.90
CA GLU A 126 6.32 8.51 -17.95
C GLU A 126 6.94 9.58 -17.05
N CYS A 127 7.32 10.73 -17.62
CA CYS A 127 7.81 11.87 -16.83
C CYS A 127 6.74 12.37 -15.85
N TYR A 128 5.49 12.51 -16.31
CA TYR A 128 4.39 12.96 -15.46
C TYR A 128 4.06 11.93 -14.37
N ASP A 129 4.03 10.64 -14.70
CA ASP A 129 3.80 9.57 -13.72
C ASP A 129 4.88 9.57 -12.65
N LYS A 130 6.14 9.65 -13.06
CA LYS A 130 7.27 9.71 -12.13
C LYS A 130 7.18 10.92 -11.20
N GLU A 131 6.92 12.10 -11.74
CA GLU A 131 6.81 13.33 -10.95
C GLU A 131 5.68 13.27 -9.91
N ILE A 132 4.49 12.83 -10.31
CA ILE A 132 3.35 12.70 -9.39
C ILE A 132 3.63 11.64 -8.32
N MET A 133 4.28 10.53 -8.69
CA MET A 133 4.67 9.49 -7.75
C MET A 133 5.76 9.95 -6.78
N ASP A 134 6.77 10.69 -7.24
CA ASP A 134 7.83 11.24 -6.40
C ASP A 134 7.25 12.20 -5.35
N VAL A 135 6.32 13.08 -5.75
CA VAL A 135 5.60 13.99 -4.84
C VAL A 135 4.73 13.21 -3.84
N LEU A 136 4.02 12.18 -4.30
CA LEU A 136 3.20 11.33 -3.42
C LEU A 136 4.06 10.60 -2.38
N ASN A 137 5.22 10.09 -2.79
CA ASN A 137 6.15 9.42 -1.90
C ASN A 137 6.66 10.38 -0.84
N GLU A 138 7.17 11.54 -1.25
CA GLU A 138 7.79 12.52 -0.34
C GLU A 138 6.79 13.13 0.66
N HIS A 139 5.61 13.54 0.18
CA HIS A 139 4.67 14.31 0.99
C HIS A 139 3.68 13.46 1.78
N LEU A 140 3.47 12.20 1.40
CA LEU A 140 2.50 11.32 2.07
C LEU A 140 3.10 9.98 2.50
N LEU A 141 3.56 9.15 1.56
CA LEU A 141 3.88 7.75 1.86
C LEU A 141 5.11 7.60 2.77
N ASP A 142 6.17 8.36 2.53
CA ASP A 142 7.39 8.30 3.34
C ASP A 142 7.16 8.88 4.74
N LYS A 143 6.31 9.91 4.86
CA LYS A 143 5.92 10.47 6.16
C LYS A 143 5.12 9.45 6.97
N LEU A 144 4.17 8.76 6.34
CA LEU A 144 3.41 7.67 6.96
C LEU A 144 4.33 6.54 7.41
N CYS A 145 5.25 6.09 6.55
CA CYS A 145 6.20 5.03 6.86
C CYS A 145 7.05 5.37 8.10
N LYS A 146 7.65 6.57 8.12
CA LYS A 146 8.53 7.02 9.21
C LYS A 146 7.80 7.18 10.54
N GLU A 147 6.60 7.76 10.55
CA GLU A 147 5.85 7.95 11.80
C GLU A 147 5.32 6.62 12.35
N ILE A 148 4.91 5.68 11.51
CA ILE A 148 4.48 4.34 11.97
C ILE A 148 5.65 3.53 12.51
N GLU A 149 6.79 3.53 11.80
CA GLU A 149 8.01 2.88 12.27
C GLU A 149 8.43 3.42 13.65
N LYS A 150 8.37 4.74 13.82
CA LYS A 150 8.66 5.42 15.08
C LYS A 150 7.66 5.09 16.18
N ASP A 151 6.35 5.11 15.90
CA ASP A 151 5.30 4.73 16.86
C ASP A 151 5.45 3.27 17.30
N LEU A 152 5.71 2.34 16.37
CA LEU A 152 5.95 0.93 16.69
C LEU A 152 7.20 0.76 17.56
N ARG A 153 8.29 1.46 17.21
CA ARG A 153 9.53 1.40 18.01
C ARG A 153 9.31 1.94 19.41
N LEU A 154 8.67 3.10 19.55
CA LEU A 154 8.37 3.70 20.85
C LEU A 154 7.48 2.77 21.69
N SER A 155 6.49 2.13 21.06
CA SER A 155 5.55 1.22 21.73
C SER A 155 6.26 -0.01 22.33
N VAL A 156 7.17 -0.65 21.57
CA VAL A 156 7.97 -1.79 22.08
C VAL A 156 8.94 -1.36 23.17
N HIS A 157 9.53 -0.16 23.05
CA HIS A 157 10.50 0.36 24.01
C HIS A 157 9.87 1.18 25.14
N THR A 158 8.56 1.09 25.38
CA THR A 158 7.87 1.78 26.50
C THR A 158 8.45 1.46 27.88
N HIS A 159 9.07 0.28 28.02
CA HIS A 159 9.79 -0.14 29.22
C HIS A 159 11.11 0.63 29.45
N LEU A 160 11.72 1.15 28.39
CA LEU A 160 12.79 2.14 28.47
C LEU A 160 12.11 3.51 28.59
N LYS A 161 12.04 4.04 29.81
CA LYS A 161 11.46 5.37 30.13
C LYS A 161 12.05 6.48 29.27
N LEU A 162 11.54 6.66 28.06
CA LEU A 162 11.80 7.80 27.18
C LEU A 162 10.67 8.81 27.39
N ASP A 163 11.08 10.08 27.48
CA ASP A 163 10.30 11.27 27.86
C ASP A 163 8.78 11.14 27.81
N ASP A 164 8.14 11.59 28.90
CA ASP A 164 6.69 11.78 29.07
C ASP A 164 6.09 12.55 27.88
N ARG A 165 5.78 11.85 26.80
CA ARG A 165 5.01 12.38 25.69
C ARG A 165 3.58 12.50 26.14
N ASN A 166 3.28 13.65 26.73
CA ASN A 166 1.95 14.00 27.14
C ASN A 166 1.00 13.95 25.92
N PRO A 167 0.01 13.05 25.89
CA PRO A 167 -0.91 12.86 24.75
C PRO A 167 -1.76 14.11 24.44
N PHE A 168 -1.80 15.09 25.36
CA PHE A 168 -2.44 16.39 25.13
C PHE A 168 -1.54 17.42 24.42
N ARG A 169 -0.24 17.17 24.31
CA ARG A 169 0.72 18.05 23.60
C ARG A 169 1.10 17.52 22.22
N VAL A 170 1.21 16.20 22.09
CA VAL A 170 1.47 15.50 20.82
C VAL A 170 0.16 14.82 20.44
N GLY A 171 -0.70 15.52 19.70
CA GLY A 171 -1.99 14.97 19.30
C GLY A 171 -1.82 13.58 18.70
N ILE A 172 -2.62 12.62 19.15
CA ILE A 172 -2.66 11.27 18.58
C ILE A 172 -3.28 11.41 17.19
N LYS A 173 -2.44 11.47 16.15
CA LYS A 173 -2.93 11.39 14.78
C LYS A 173 -3.41 9.95 14.54
N ASP A 174 -4.71 9.78 14.30
CA ASP A 174 -5.25 8.49 13.91
C ASP A 174 -4.88 8.23 12.44
N LEU A 175 -3.82 7.44 12.22
CA LEU A 175 -3.35 7.09 10.88
C LEU A 175 -4.13 5.90 10.29
N THR A 176 -5.06 5.33 11.05
CA THR A 176 -5.83 4.13 10.64
C THR A 176 -6.67 4.41 9.40
N ASP A 177 -7.16 5.64 9.25
CA ASP A 177 -7.98 6.05 8.12
C ASP A 177 -7.26 5.88 6.77
N PHE A 178 -5.94 6.11 6.73
CA PHE A 178 -5.13 5.92 5.51
C PHE A 178 -5.03 4.45 5.08
N PHE A 179 -5.17 3.50 6.01
CA PHE A 179 -5.14 2.07 5.71
C PHE A 179 -6.48 1.49 5.30
N SER A 180 -7.56 2.26 5.48
CA SER A 180 -8.90 1.92 5.02
C SER A 180 -9.17 2.34 3.57
N ILE A 181 -8.28 3.16 2.98
CA ILE A 181 -8.42 3.65 1.60
C ILE A 181 -8.29 2.47 0.62
N LYS A 182 -9.17 2.46 -0.39
CA LYS A 182 -9.07 1.49 -1.50
C LYS A 182 -7.88 1.82 -2.40
N PRO A 183 -7.37 0.86 -3.20
CA PRO A 183 -6.30 1.15 -4.15
C PRO A 183 -6.65 2.33 -5.06
N ILE A 184 -5.82 3.37 -5.06
CA ILE A 184 -5.98 4.57 -5.88
C ILE A 184 -5.56 4.21 -7.31
N ARG A 185 -6.46 4.42 -8.27
CA ARG A 185 -6.16 4.20 -9.68
C ARG A 185 -5.59 5.47 -10.30
N PHE A 186 -4.36 5.39 -10.79
CA PHE A 186 -3.72 6.45 -11.55
C PHE A 186 -3.28 5.91 -12.92
N PHE A 187 -4.04 6.23 -13.97
CA PHE A 187 -3.87 5.71 -15.33
C PHE A 187 -3.69 4.18 -15.41
N ASN A 188 -2.45 3.71 -15.58
CA ASN A 188 -2.06 2.31 -15.71
C ASN A 188 -1.57 1.68 -14.40
N ARG A 189 -1.57 2.43 -13.30
CA ARG A 189 -1.08 1.99 -12.00
C ARG A 189 -2.20 1.96 -10.96
N PHE A 190 -2.09 0.98 -10.06
CA PHE A 190 -2.85 0.96 -8.81
C PHE A 190 -1.87 1.23 -7.67
N ILE A 191 -2.22 2.20 -6.84
CA ILE A 191 -1.44 2.62 -5.68
C ILE A 191 -2.20 2.17 -4.45
N ASP A 192 -1.68 1.14 -3.79
CA ASP A 192 -2.20 0.65 -2.52
C ASP A 192 -1.29 1.15 -1.40
N VAL A 193 -1.82 2.09 -0.60
CA VAL A 193 -1.11 2.71 0.53
C VAL A 193 -0.76 1.65 1.58
N LYS A 194 -1.69 0.72 1.85
CA LYS A 194 -1.52 -0.34 2.84
C LYS A 194 -0.41 -1.29 2.41
N ALA A 195 -0.42 -1.73 1.16
CA ALA A 195 0.62 -2.60 0.62
C ALA A 195 1.99 -1.91 0.61
N TYR A 196 2.05 -0.62 0.28
CA TYR A 196 3.30 0.14 0.25
C TYR A 196 3.95 0.22 1.64
N VAL A 197 3.18 0.61 2.66
CA VAL A 197 3.67 0.71 4.04
C VAL A 197 4.06 -0.67 4.58
N THR A 198 3.27 -1.70 4.30
CA THR A 198 3.58 -3.09 4.69
C THR A 198 4.92 -3.53 4.10
N HIS A 199 5.15 -3.28 2.79
CA HIS A 199 6.40 -3.62 2.13
C HIS A 199 7.60 -2.85 2.70
N TYR A 200 7.43 -1.56 2.99
CA TYR A 200 8.47 -0.75 3.62
C TYR A 200 8.87 -1.32 4.99
N LEU A 201 7.89 -1.64 5.84
CA LEU A 201 8.14 -2.19 7.17
C LEU A 201 8.77 -3.60 7.09
N ASP A 202 8.28 -4.46 6.21
CA ASP A 202 8.85 -5.81 6.01
C ASP A 202 10.33 -5.73 5.58
N LYS A 203 10.63 -4.88 4.58
CA LYS A 203 12.01 -4.67 4.11
C LYS A 203 12.89 -4.09 5.21
N THR A 204 12.38 -3.12 5.96
CA THR A 204 13.13 -2.45 7.04
C THR A 204 13.41 -3.42 8.18
N PHE A 205 12.41 -4.16 8.65
CA PHE A 205 12.59 -5.14 9.71
C PHE A 205 13.50 -6.28 9.27
N TYR A 206 13.36 -6.78 8.04
CA TYR A 206 14.27 -7.79 7.51
C TYR A 206 15.72 -7.29 7.51
N ASN A 207 15.98 -6.11 6.93
CA ASN A 207 17.33 -5.55 6.89
C ASN A 207 17.91 -5.33 8.29
N LEU A 208 17.13 -4.79 9.22
CA LEU A 208 17.58 -4.57 10.60
C LEU A 208 17.87 -5.89 11.32
N THR A 209 17.02 -6.90 11.16
CA THR A 209 17.26 -8.25 11.71
C THR A 209 18.52 -8.90 11.14
N THR A 210 18.87 -8.65 9.87
CA THR A 210 20.13 -9.16 9.29
C THR A 210 21.38 -8.50 9.87
N VAL A 211 21.28 -7.24 10.29
CA VAL A 211 22.38 -6.51 10.94
C VAL A 211 22.49 -6.89 12.43
N ALA A 212 21.36 -7.02 13.13
CA ALA A 212 21.29 -7.33 14.55
C ALA A 212 20.36 -8.54 14.80
N ILE A 213 20.90 -9.75 14.61
CA ILE A 213 20.13 -11.00 14.73
C ILE A 213 19.54 -11.17 16.14
N HIS A 214 20.19 -10.65 17.17
CA HIS A 214 19.73 -10.80 18.56
C HIS A 214 18.42 -10.03 18.86
N ASP A 215 18.14 -8.97 18.10
CA ASP A 215 16.92 -8.15 18.25
C ASP A 215 15.72 -8.71 17.47
N TRP A 216 15.82 -9.93 16.94
CA TRP A 216 14.72 -10.57 16.21
C TRP A 216 13.40 -10.59 16.99
N ALA A 217 13.47 -10.74 18.32
CA ALA A 217 12.31 -10.78 19.20
C ALA A 217 11.57 -9.43 19.25
N THR A 218 12.30 -8.31 19.35
CA THR A 218 11.70 -6.97 19.39
C THR A 218 11.05 -6.63 18.05
N TYR A 219 11.68 -7.00 16.92
CA TYR A 219 11.06 -6.83 15.60
C TYR A 219 9.83 -7.74 15.41
N SER A 220 9.80 -8.91 16.03
CA SER A 220 8.60 -9.78 16.05
C SER A 220 7.45 -9.12 16.82
N GLU A 221 7.74 -8.51 17.98
CA GLU A 221 6.75 -7.73 18.73
C GLU A 221 6.24 -6.51 17.95
N MET A 222 7.12 -5.80 17.24
CA MET A 222 6.72 -4.70 16.36
C MET A 222 5.76 -5.15 15.24
N ARG A 223 5.98 -6.35 14.66
CA ARG A 223 5.07 -6.93 13.65
C ARG A 223 3.70 -7.24 14.25
N ASN A 224 3.67 -7.80 15.45
CA ASN A 224 2.42 -8.10 16.15
C ASN A 224 1.63 -6.82 16.47
N LEU A 225 2.31 -5.76 16.92
CA LEU A 225 1.70 -4.46 17.15
C LEU A 225 1.17 -3.82 15.87
N ALA A 226 1.91 -3.93 14.76
CA ALA A 226 1.46 -3.44 13.46
C ALA A 226 0.18 -4.15 12.98
N ALA A 227 0.09 -5.46 13.20
CA ALA A 227 -1.09 -6.25 12.88
C ALA A 227 -2.29 -5.86 13.76
N GLN A 228 -2.09 -5.64 15.07
CA GLN A 228 -3.17 -5.30 16.00
C GLN A 228 -3.68 -3.87 15.84
N ARG A 229 -2.77 -2.90 15.69
CA ARG A 229 -3.12 -1.46 15.71
C ARG A 229 -3.49 -0.92 14.33
N TYR A 230 -2.83 -1.38 13.27
CA TYR A 230 -2.99 -0.86 11.91
C TYR A 230 -3.57 -1.89 10.93
N SER A 231 -3.91 -3.10 11.40
CA SER A 231 -4.39 -4.20 10.55
C SER A 231 -3.44 -4.53 9.39
N LEU A 232 -2.14 -4.35 9.59
CA LEU A 232 -1.09 -4.65 8.60
C LEU A 232 -0.69 -6.12 8.73
N SER A 233 -0.99 -6.92 7.70
CA SER A 233 -0.56 -8.31 7.63
C SER A 233 0.86 -8.35 7.08
N MET A 234 1.83 -8.50 7.97
CA MET A 234 3.24 -8.58 7.64
C MET A 234 3.66 -10.02 7.38
N THR A 235 4.69 -10.22 6.56
CA THR A 235 5.24 -11.56 6.29
C THR A 235 5.97 -12.07 7.54
N GLU A 236 6.01 -13.37 7.79
CA GLU A 236 6.86 -13.92 8.85
C GLU A 236 8.35 -13.81 8.50
N ALA A 237 9.19 -13.50 9.48
CA ALA A 237 10.63 -13.52 9.29
C ALA A 237 11.11 -14.97 9.31
N HIS A 238 11.30 -15.59 8.15
CA HIS A 238 11.99 -16.89 8.02
C HIS A 238 13.52 -16.76 8.14
N LEU A 239 13.99 -15.84 8.98
CA LEU A 239 15.39 -15.79 9.33
C LEU A 239 15.65 -16.89 10.35
N PRO A 240 16.76 -17.65 10.21
CA PRO A 240 17.11 -18.65 11.19
C PRO A 240 17.22 -17.95 12.55
N SER A 241 16.31 -18.29 13.47
CA SER A 241 16.37 -17.89 14.89
C SER A 241 17.58 -18.51 15.61
N GLN A 242 18.33 -19.35 14.91
CA GLN A 242 19.56 -19.92 15.36
C GLN A 242 20.63 -18.83 15.41
N THR A 243 20.94 -18.42 16.63
CA THR A 243 22.27 -17.94 16.98
C THR A 243 23.31 -18.72 16.18
N LEU A 244 24.22 -18.00 15.51
CA LEU A 244 25.44 -18.55 14.88
C LEU A 244 26.35 -19.34 15.85
N GLU A 245 25.97 -19.47 17.12
CA GLU A 245 26.58 -20.42 18.04
C GLU A 245 26.25 -21.84 17.58
N GLN A 246 27.14 -22.39 16.76
CA GLN A 246 27.18 -23.76 16.29
C GLN A 246 27.44 -24.69 17.49
N GLY A 247 26.42 -24.92 18.31
CA GLY A 247 26.44 -25.81 19.47
C GLY A 247 25.68 -27.10 19.22
N LEU A 248 26.06 -28.16 19.94
CA LEU A 248 25.33 -29.44 19.92
C LEU A 248 23.90 -29.24 20.45
N ASP A 249 22.90 -29.82 19.79
CA ASP A 249 21.50 -29.75 20.24
C ASP A 249 21.31 -30.58 21.52
N VAL A 250 20.55 -30.07 22.49
CA VAL A 250 20.29 -30.77 23.76
C VAL A 250 19.58 -32.08 23.55
N LEU A 251 18.72 -32.20 22.53
CA LEU A 251 18.10 -33.48 22.18
C LEU A 251 19.12 -34.56 21.80
N GLU A 252 20.18 -34.18 21.09
CA GLU A 252 21.25 -35.09 20.72
C GLU A 252 22.08 -35.51 21.94
N ILE A 253 22.30 -34.58 22.87
CA ILE A 253 22.94 -34.85 24.17
C ILE A 253 22.10 -35.83 24.99
N MET A 254 20.79 -35.58 25.12
CA MET A 254 19.89 -36.44 25.91
C MET A 254 19.78 -37.84 25.32
N ARG A 255 19.68 -37.94 23.98
CA ARG A 255 19.63 -39.24 23.29
C ARG A 255 20.92 -40.05 23.50
N ASN A 256 22.07 -39.39 23.60
CA ASN A 256 23.38 -40.02 23.74
C ASN A 256 24.07 -39.65 25.05
N ILE A 257 23.33 -39.62 26.17
CA ILE A 257 23.84 -39.12 27.45
C ILE A 257 25.11 -39.85 27.92
N HIS A 258 25.22 -41.15 27.64
CA HIS A 258 26.38 -41.96 27.95
C HIS A 258 27.66 -41.52 27.21
N VAL A 259 27.53 -41.01 25.97
CA VAL A 259 28.64 -40.43 25.20
C VAL A 259 29.00 -39.06 25.76
N PHE A 260 28.00 -38.28 26.16
CA PHE A 260 28.21 -36.96 26.74
C PHE A 260 29.02 -37.04 28.04
N VAL A 261 28.61 -37.90 28.98
CA VAL A 261 29.29 -38.05 30.30
C VAL A 261 30.73 -38.54 30.15
N SER A 262 31.04 -39.34 29.12
CA SER A 262 32.39 -39.88 28.90
C SER A 262 33.32 -38.89 28.17
N ARG A 263 32.79 -38.04 27.30
CA ARG A 263 33.58 -37.15 26.43
C ARG A 263 33.62 -35.69 26.85
N TYR A 264 32.72 -35.22 27.70
CA TYR A 264 32.67 -33.82 28.12
C TYR A 264 33.15 -33.64 29.57
N LEU A 265 33.79 -32.51 29.82
CA LEU A 265 34.22 -32.08 31.15
C LEU A 265 33.48 -30.79 31.53
N TYR A 266 33.10 -30.69 32.80
CA TYR A 266 32.44 -29.49 33.32
C TYR A 266 33.47 -28.51 33.87
N ASN A 267 33.48 -27.29 33.34
CA ASN A 267 34.23 -26.18 33.90
C ASN A 267 33.33 -25.40 34.87
N LEU A 268 33.60 -25.57 36.17
CA LEU A 268 32.80 -24.96 37.23
C LEU A 268 32.88 -23.42 37.23
N ASN A 269 34.02 -22.84 36.83
CA ASN A 269 34.24 -21.39 36.86
C ASN A 269 33.39 -20.66 35.81
N ASN A 270 33.32 -21.25 34.62
CA ASN A 270 32.61 -20.65 33.49
C ASN A 270 31.21 -21.25 33.29
N GLN A 271 30.83 -22.27 34.08
CA GLN A 271 29.57 -23.01 33.97
C GLN A 271 29.31 -23.56 32.56
N ILE A 272 30.36 -24.04 31.89
CA ILE A 272 30.32 -24.60 30.54
C ILE A 272 30.81 -26.04 30.51
N PHE A 273 30.23 -26.86 29.65
CA PHE A 273 30.78 -28.17 29.30
C PHE A 273 31.67 -28.06 28.07
N ILE A 274 32.85 -28.68 28.12
CA ILE A 274 33.84 -28.65 27.03
C ILE A 274 34.18 -30.09 26.63
N GLU A 275 34.20 -30.35 25.33
CA GLU A 275 34.62 -31.64 24.78
C GLU A 275 36.10 -31.91 25.09
N ARG A 276 36.43 -33.10 25.61
CA ARG A 276 37.79 -33.49 26.02
C ARG A 276 38.73 -33.65 24.81
N THR A 277 38.22 -34.22 23.72
CA THR A 277 38.98 -34.46 22.48
C THR A 277 38.01 -34.41 21.30
N SER A 278 38.32 -33.60 20.29
CA SER A 278 37.54 -33.54 19.05
C SER A 278 38.40 -34.00 17.86
N ASN A 279 37.74 -34.61 16.87
CA ASN A 279 38.36 -34.90 15.57
C ASN A 279 38.37 -33.66 14.66
N ASN A 280 37.67 -32.59 15.05
CA ASN A 280 37.60 -31.33 14.34
C ASN A 280 38.65 -30.34 14.86
N LYS A 281 38.92 -29.27 14.11
CA LYS A 281 39.82 -28.17 14.52
C LYS A 281 39.33 -27.36 15.73
N HIS A 282 38.09 -27.55 16.16
CA HIS A 282 37.46 -26.83 17.26
C HIS A 282 36.85 -27.83 18.24
N LEU A 283 36.90 -27.50 19.54
CA LEU A 283 36.22 -28.26 20.58
C LEU A 283 34.78 -27.77 20.72
N ASN A 284 33.83 -28.71 20.80
CA ASN A 284 32.45 -28.34 21.08
C ASN A 284 32.31 -27.87 22.52
N THR A 285 31.59 -26.76 22.71
CA THR A 285 31.28 -26.20 24.03
C THR A 285 29.77 -26.10 24.18
N ILE A 286 29.25 -26.44 25.37
CA ILE A 286 27.83 -26.33 25.69
C ILE A 286 27.68 -25.33 26.82
N ASN A 287 26.95 -24.26 26.53
CA ASN A 287 26.63 -23.17 27.46
C ASN A 287 25.13 -23.22 27.81
N ILE A 288 24.73 -22.56 28.90
CA ILE A 288 23.33 -22.36 29.28
C ILE A 288 22.50 -21.76 28.15
N ARG A 289 23.11 -20.94 27.29
CA ARG A 289 22.48 -20.37 26.09
C ARG A 289 22.08 -21.43 25.07
N HIS A 290 22.94 -22.43 24.81
CA HIS A 290 22.61 -23.54 23.92
C HIS A 290 21.44 -24.37 24.47
N VAL A 291 21.42 -24.56 25.79
CA VAL A 291 20.33 -25.26 26.48
C VAL A 291 19.01 -24.49 26.38
N ALA A 292 19.05 -23.18 26.66
CA ALA A 292 17.88 -22.31 26.52
C ALA A 292 17.36 -22.25 25.08
N ASN A 293 18.26 -22.26 24.09
CA ASN A 293 17.88 -22.25 22.68
C ASN A 293 17.22 -23.57 22.26
N SER A 294 17.75 -24.71 22.68
CA SER A 294 17.14 -26.02 22.40
C SER A 294 15.74 -26.17 23.04
N ILE A 295 15.56 -25.67 24.27
CA ILE A 295 14.24 -25.61 24.92
C ILE A 295 13.28 -24.68 24.15
N ARG A 296 13.78 -23.56 23.62
CA ARG A 296 12.96 -22.64 22.82
C ARG A 296 12.55 -23.26 21.47
N THR A 297 13.42 -24.06 20.84
CA THR A 297 13.13 -24.68 19.54
C THR A 297 12.22 -25.89 19.64
N HIS A 298 12.42 -26.78 20.61
CA HIS A 298 11.61 -28.02 20.70
C HIS A 298 10.62 -28.06 21.87
N GLY A 299 10.54 -26.98 22.66
CA GLY A 299 9.59 -26.83 23.76
C GLY A 299 10.05 -27.49 25.06
N THR A 300 9.31 -27.25 26.14
CA THR A 300 9.62 -27.77 27.49
C THR A 300 9.44 -29.29 27.62
N GLY A 301 8.81 -29.94 26.63
CA GLY A 301 8.58 -31.38 26.59
C GLY A 301 9.86 -32.23 26.45
N ILE A 302 10.99 -31.62 26.09
CA ILE A 302 12.30 -32.29 25.98
C ILE A 302 12.82 -32.75 27.35
N MET A 303 12.46 -32.05 28.44
CA MET A 303 12.96 -32.35 29.78
C MET A 303 12.28 -33.57 30.42
N ASN A 304 11.18 -34.06 29.86
CA ASN A 304 10.44 -35.23 30.35
C ASN A 304 10.84 -36.48 29.57
N THR A 305 12.07 -36.93 29.73
CA THR A 305 12.45 -38.32 29.42
C THR A 305 13.01 -38.96 30.68
N THR A 306 12.10 -39.38 31.56
CA THR A 306 12.37 -40.46 32.52
C THR A 306 12.56 -41.77 31.79
#